data_AF-A0A9P4UHV6-F1
#
_entry.id   AF-A0A9P4UHV6-F1
#
_cell.length_a   1.000
_cell.length_b   1.000
_cell.length_c   1.000
_cell.angle_alpha   90.00
_cell.angle_beta   90.00
_cell.angle_gamma   90.00
#
_symmetry.space_group_name_H-M   'P 1'
#
loop_
_entity.id
_entity.type
_entity.pdbx_description
1 polymer ?
#
loop_
_entity_poly.entity_id
_entity_poly.type
_entity_poly.pdbx_seq_one_letter_code
_entity_poly.pdbx_strand_id
1 'polypeptide(L)'
;MHFEYFRLICAPEFSFVFETDTWSNIVLQAACTNASFRRIALAVGALSRSRYMKSSRQTAERYALCQYNMVIRDLGLLNHSPEIALRIVLACIMLIVLEFLLENYDRIQIHLRSAVSMLSALDGQFETETIFYVQALAYIQDMMSCRY
;
A
#
# COMPACT_ATOMS: atom_id res chain seq x y z
N MET A 1 -16.76 9.71 1.63
CA MET A 1 -16.41 9.95 0.21
C MET A 1 -15.04 9.36 -0.18
N HIS A 2 -13.95 9.55 0.58
CA HIS A 2 -12.62 9.03 0.19
C HIS A 2 -12.54 7.49 0.11
N PHE A 3 -13.12 6.78 1.07
CA PHE A 3 -13.12 5.31 1.05
C PHE A 3 -13.97 4.75 -0.10
N GLU A 4 -15.11 5.38 -0.38
CA GLU A 4 -15.95 5.01 -1.54
C GLU A 4 -15.22 5.23 -2.86
N TYR A 5 -14.49 6.34 -2.98
CA TYR A 5 -13.63 6.61 -4.14
C TYR A 5 -12.51 5.58 -4.26
N PHE A 6 -11.88 5.20 -3.14
CA PHE A 6 -10.90 4.13 -3.13
C PHE A 6 -11.51 2.81 -3.63
N ARG A 7 -12.68 2.43 -3.11
CA ARG A 7 -13.36 1.18 -3.45
C ARG A 7 -13.81 1.13 -4.92
N LEU A 8 -14.42 2.19 -5.42
CA LEU A 8 -15.03 2.20 -6.75
C LEU A 8 -14.07 2.57 -7.88
N ILE A 9 -13.00 3.33 -7.59
CA ILE A 9 -12.09 3.87 -8.60
C ILE A 9 -10.68 3.32 -8.40
N CYS A 10 -10.07 3.57 -7.23
CA CYS A 10 -8.66 3.24 -7.03
C CYS A 10 -8.39 1.73 -7.02
N ALA A 11 -9.20 0.94 -6.31
CA ALA A 11 -8.98 -0.50 -6.20
C ALA A 11 -9.08 -1.22 -7.56
N PRO A 12 -10.10 -0.96 -8.41
CA PRO A 12 -10.13 -1.49 -9.77
C PRO A 12 -8.97 -1.00 -10.65
N GLU A 13 -8.65 0.29 -10.60
CA GLU A 13 -7.54 0.89 -11.38
C GLU A 13 -6.20 0.25 -11.03
N PHE A 14 -5.91 0.06 -9.74
CA PHE A 14 -4.69 -0.60 -9.30
C PHE A 14 -4.72 -2.10 -9.63
N SER A 15 -5.86 -2.77 -9.49
CA SER A 15 -5.98 -4.16 -9.94
C SER A 15 -5.62 -4.32 -11.41
N PHE A 16 -6.05 -3.39 -12.25
CA PHE A 16 -5.69 -3.36 -13.66
C PHE A 16 -4.18 -3.07 -13.87
N VAL A 17 -3.64 -2.03 -13.24
CA VAL A 17 -2.23 -1.63 -13.38
C VAL A 17 -1.27 -2.71 -12.91
N PHE A 18 -1.57 -3.36 -11.80
CA PHE A 18 -0.77 -4.45 -11.26
C PHE A 18 -1.14 -5.82 -11.84
N GLU A 19 -2.01 -5.87 -12.86
CA GLU A 19 -2.51 -7.09 -13.51
C GLU A 19 -2.95 -8.19 -12.51
N THR A 20 -3.57 -7.78 -11.40
CA THR A 20 -3.99 -8.68 -10.33
C THR A 20 -5.32 -8.24 -9.71
N ASP A 21 -6.24 -9.18 -9.49
CA ASP A 21 -7.52 -8.90 -8.80
C ASP A 21 -7.36 -8.58 -7.30
N THR A 22 -6.12 -8.55 -6.81
CA THR A 22 -5.74 -8.38 -5.40
C THR A 22 -6.24 -7.08 -4.78
N TRP A 23 -6.17 -5.95 -5.49
CA TRP A 23 -6.62 -4.68 -4.93
C TRP A 23 -8.13 -4.65 -4.71
N SER A 24 -8.87 -5.24 -5.64
CA SER A 24 -10.32 -5.37 -5.57
C SER A 24 -10.78 -6.44 -4.56
N ASN A 25 -9.92 -7.41 -4.22
CA ASN A 25 -10.23 -8.50 -3.29
C ASN A 25 -9.50 -8.37 -1.94
N ILE A 26 -8.20 -8.70 -1.87
CA ILE A 26 -7.43 -8.77 -0.62
C ILE A 26 -7.28 -7.40 0.04
N VAL A 27 -6.88 -6.38 -0.72
CA VAL A 27 -6.66 -5.03 -0.15
C VAL A 27 -7.99 -4.43 0.32
N LEU A 28 -9.05 -4.59 -0.47
CA LEU A 28 -10.37 -4.09 -0.09
C LEU A 28 -10.91 -4.82 1.14
N GLN A 29 -10.76 -6.15 1.22
CA GLN A 29 -11.14 -6.93 2.40
C GLN A 29 -10.35 -6.49 3.64
N ALA A 30 -9.03 -6.30 3.51
CA ALA A 30 -8.19 -5.80 4.60
C ALA A 30 -8.64 -4.40 5.07
N ALA A 31 -8.95 -3.50 4.14
CA ALA A 31 -9.41 -2.16 4.46
C ALA A 31 -10.83 -2.12 5.07
N CYS A 32 -11.68 -3.10 4.78
CA CYS A 32 -12.99 -3.27 5.41
C CYS A 32 -12.89 -3.81 6.85
N THR A 33 -11.92 -4.69 7.11
CA THR A 33 -11.84 -5.46 8.37
C THR A 33 -10.83 -4.91 9.38
N ASN A 34 -9.87 -4.08 8.94
CA ASN A 34 -8.81 -3.57 9.79
C ASN A 34 -8.62 -2.06 9.63
N ALA A 35 -8.52 -1.37 10.78
CA ALA A 35 -8.47 0.08 10.85
C ALA A 35 -7.23 0.69 10.18
N SER A 36 -6.05 0.08 10.31
CA SER A 36 -4.81 0.59 9.73
C SER A 36 -4.87 0.54 8.20
N PHE A 37 -5.30 -0.57 7.62
CA PHE A 37 -5.53 -0.66 6.17
C PHE A 37 -6.61 0.31 5.70
N ARG A 38 -7.68 0.50 6.48
CA ARG A 38 -8.72 1.51 6.19
C ARG A 38 -8.15 2.93 6.13
N ARG A 39 -7.22 3.28 7.03
CA ARG A 39 -6.54 4.58 7.02
C ARG A 39 -5.68 4.78 5.77
N ILE A 40 -4.93 3.76 5.34
CA ILE A 40 -4.14 3.84 4.11
C ILE A 40 -5.07 4.00 2.90
N ALA A 41 -6.13 3.20 2.80
CA ALA A 41 -7.12 3.30 1.72
C ALA A 41 -7.78 4.69 1.64
N LEU A 42 -8.14 5.27 2.79
CA LEU A 42 -8.66 6.63 2.88
C LEU A 42 -7.66 7.68 2.37
N ALA A 43 -6.39 7.56 2.77
CA ALA A 43 -5.32 8.46 2.34
C ALA A 43 -5.07 8.39 0.83
N VAL A 44 -5.00 7.18 0.28
CA VAL A 44 -4.86 6.91 -1.15
C VAL A 44 -6.04 7.49 -1.93
N GLY A 45 -7.28 7.24 -1.48
CA GLY A 45 -8.48 7.79 -2.10
C GLY A 45 -8.54 9.32 -2.05
N ALA A 46 -8.07 9.95 -0.96
CA ALA A 46 -7.98 11.40 -0.85
C ALA A 46 -6.94 11.98 -1.83
N LEU A 47 -5.73 11.43 -1.86
CA LEU A 47 -4.65 11.88 -2.75
C LEU A 47 -5.00 11.67 -4.23
N SER A 48 -5.43 10.46 -4.60
CA SER A 48 -5.82 10.16 -5.98
C SER A 48 -6.91 11.11 -6.48
N ARG A 49 -7.97 11.32 -5.70
CA ARG A 49 -9.04 12.27 -6.06
C ARG A 49 -8.54 13.70 -6.20
N SER A 50 -7.61 14.12 -5.34
CA SER A 50 -7.07 15.49 -5.35
C SER A 50 -6.27 15.83 -6.61
N ARG A 51 -5.69 14.83 -7.29
CA ARG A 51 -5.00 15.02 -8.58
C ARG A 51 -5.92 15.58 -9.66
N TYR A 52 -7.20 15.24 -9.59
CA TYR A 52 -8.24 15.72 -10.51
C TYR A 52 -8.94 17.00 -10.02
N MET A 53 -8.75 17.39 -8.76
CA MET A 53 -9.40 18.55 -8.13
C MET A 53 -8.34 19.55 -7.65
N LYS A 54 -7.90 20.43 -8.56
CA LYS A 54 -6.75 21.35 -8.40
C LYS A 54 -6.73 22.18 -7.11
N SER A 55 -7.87 22.49 -6.50
CA SER A 55 -7.96 23.31 -5.28
C SER A 55 -7.77 22.53 -3.97
N SER A 56 -7.52 21.21 -4.01
CA SER A 56 -7.59 20.34 -2.83
C SER A 56 -6.31 19.57 -2.45
N ARG A 57 -5.23 19.67 -3.25
CA ARG A 57 -4.04 18.82 -3.09
C ARG A 57 -3.33 18.98 -1.75
N GLN A 58 -3.05 20.21 -1.30
CA GLN A 58 -2.39 20.45 -0.02
C GLN A 58 -3.19 19.89 1.18
N THR A 59 -4.53 20.04 1.15
CA THR A 59 -5.40 19.49 2.18
C THR A 59 -5.39 17.96 2.16
N ALA A 60 -5.40 17.36 0.97
CA ALA A 60 -5.32 15.91 0.80
C ALA A 60 -3.97 15.34 1.26
N GLU A 61 -2.87 16.03 0.97
CA GLU A 61 -1.52 15.66 1.43
C GLU A 61 -1.41 15.72 2.96
N ARG A 62 -1.90 16.79 3.60
CA ARG A 62 -1.95 16.89 5.07
C ARG A 62 -2.78 15.77 5.69
N TYR A 63 -3.94 15.48 5.10
CA TYR A 63 -4.78 14.38 5.54
C TYR A 63 -4.06 13.03 5.40
N ALA A 64 -3.46 12.77 4.24
CA ALA A 64 -2.75 11.53 3.96
C ALA A 64 -1.55 11.32 4.87
N LEU A 65 -0.75 12.36 5.13
CA LEU A 65 0.38 12.31 6.06
C LEU A 65 -0.06 12.03 7.50
N CYS A 66 -1.21 12.58 7.91
CA CYS A 66 -1.79 12.27 9.23
C CYS A 66 -2.14 10.78 9.32
N GLN A 67 -2.85 10.23 8.32
CA GLN A 67 -3.18 8.80 8.28
C GLN A 67 -1.93 7.91 8.24
N TYR A 68 -0.95 8.28 7.40
CA TYR A 68 0.34 7.61 7.28
C TYR A 68 1.06 7.48 8.62
N ASN A 69 1.23 8.60 9.34
CA ASN A 69 1.94 8.60 10.62
C ASN A 69 1.27 7.72 11.68
N MET A 70 -0.07 7.64 11.66
CA MET A 70 -0.80 6.73 12.55
C MET A 70 -0.55 5.27 12.16
N VAL A 71 -0.51 4.95 10.87
CA VAL A 71 -0.22 3.59 10.39
C VAL A 71 1.20 3.17 10.73
N ILE A 72 2.21 4.01 10.50
CA ILE A 72 3.61 3.70 10.86
C ILE A 72 3.75 3.44 12.36
N ARG A 73 3.08 4.23 13.19
CA ARG A 73 3.05 4.00 14.64
C ARG A 73 2.43 2.65 14.97
N ASP A 74 1.26 2.33 14.40
CA ASP A 74 0.57 1.07 14.66
C ASP A 74 1.42 -0.13 14.21
N LEU A 75 2.05 -0.05 13.03
CA LEU A 75 2.94 -1.10 12.52
C LEU A 75 4.18 -1.30 13.39
N GLY A 76 4.76 -0.21 13.92
CA GLY A 76 5.93 -0.27 14.80
C GLY A 76 5.66 -0.92 16.17
N LEU A 77 4.39 -1.12 16.54
CA LEU A 77 3.98 -1.80 17.78
C LEU A 77 3.69 -3.29 17.58
N LEU A 78 3.65 -3.77 16.33
CA LEU A 78 3.36 -5.16 16.01
C LEU A 78 4.58 -6.05 16.28
N ASN A 79 4.34 -7.28 16.74
CA ASN A 79 5.40 -8.28 16.84
C ASN A 79 5.66 -8.93 15.48
N HIS A 80 6.83 -9.55 15.30
CA HIS A 80 7.23 -10.15 14.03
C HIS A 80 6.77 -11.62 13.89
N SER A 81 5.54 -11.94 14.30
CA SER A 81 5.00 -13.29 14.02
C SER A 81 4.79 -13.47 12.51
N PRO A 82 4.87 -14.70 11.96
CA PRO A 82 4.72 -14.94 10.52
C PRO A 82 3.40 -14.41 9.93
N GLU A 83 2.29 -14.62 10.63
CA GLU A 83 0.96 -14.12 10.22
C GLU A 83 0.89 -12.59 10.20
N ILE A 84 1.59 -11.93 11.13
CA ILE A 84 1.66 -10.48 11.20
C ILE A 84 2.64 -9.95 10.16
N ALA A 85 3.66 -10.72 9.79
CA ALA A 85 4.60 -10.33 8.75
C ALA A 85 3.91 -10.14 7.39
N LEU A 86 3.04 -11.06 6.96
CA LEU A 86 2.27 -10.88 5.71
C LEU A 86 1.37 -9.65 5.73
N ARG A 87 0.79 -9.31 6.90
CA ARG A 87 0.02 -8.07 7.07
C ARG A 87 0.90 -6.83 6.95
N ILE A 88 2.09 -6.85 7.53
CA ILE A 88 3.05 -5.76 7.40
C ILE A 88 3.50 -5.60 5.95
N VAL A 89 3.78 -6.71 5.23
CA VAL A 89 4.11 -6.67 3.80
C VAL A 89 2.96 -6.06 2.99
N LEU A 90 1.70 -6.45 3.24
CA LEU A 90 0.55 -5.84 2.57
C LEU A 90 0.46 -4.34 2.86
N ALA A 91 0.74 -3.93 4.10
CA ALA A 91 0.75 -2.52 4.47
C ALA A 91 1.87 -1.77 3.74
N CYS A 92 3.08 -2.34 3.64
CA CYS A 92 4.18 -1.78 2.85
C CYS A 92 3.79 -1.59 1.38
N ILE A 93 3.12 -2.55 0.74
CA ILE A 93 2.64 -2.41 -0.65
C ILE A 93 1.67 -1.23 -0.78
N MET A 94 0.70 -1.10 0.13
CA MET A 94 -0.22 0.03 0.09
C MET A 94 0.46 1.38 0.40
N LEU A 95 1.45 1.38 1.29
CA LEU A 95 2.25 2.55 1.61
C LEU A 95 3.13 2.97 0.42
N ILE A 96 3.66 2.03 -0.37
CA ILE A 96 4.37 2.35 -1.62
C ILE A 96 3.45 3.14 -2.57
N VAL A 97 2.21 2.71 -2.75
CA VAL A 97 1.24 3.46 -3.58
C VAL A 97 0.99 4.85 -3.00
N LEU A 98 0.85 4.97 -1.68
CA LEU A 98 0.69 6.27 -1.02
C LEU A 98 1.92 7.18 -1.24
N GLU A 99 3.13 6.66 -1.05
CA GLU A 99 4.38 7.43 -1.27
C GLU A 99 4.57 7.81 -2.73
N PHE A 100 4.16 6.96 -3.67
CA PHE A 100 4.10 7.31 -5.10
C PHE A 100 3.12 8.46 -5.37
N LEU A 101 1.96 8.46 -4.69
CA LEU A 101 1.00 9.56 -4.81
C LEU A 101 1.53 10.88 -4.22
N LEU A 102 2.36 10.78 -3.16
CA LEU A 102 3.07 11.90 -2.53
C LEU A 102 4.36 12.31 -3.27
N GLU A 103 4.77 11.57 -4.31
CA GLU A 103 6.03 11.79 -5.05
C GLU A 103 7.29 11.66 -4.16
N ASN A 104 7.22 10.79 -3.14
CA ASN A 104 8.30 10.57 -2.17
C ASN A 104 9.05 9.27 -2.44
N TYR A 105 9.84 9.28 -3.51
CA TYR A 105 10.50 8.08 -4.04
C TYR A 105 11.54 7.47 -3.08
N ASP A 106 12.16 8.26 -2.20
CA ASP A 106 13.08 7.74 -1.18
C ASP A 106 12.38 6.79 -0.21
N ARG A 107 11.14 7.11 0.18
CA ARG A 107 10.35 6.29 1.10
C ARG A 107 9.78 5.04 0.44
N ILE A 108 9.52 5.09 -0.87
CA ILE A 108 9.17 3.89 -1.65
C ILE A 108 10.26 2.82 -1.48
N GLN A 109 11.54 3.21 -1.58
CA GLN A 109 12.67 2.28 -1.41
C GLN A 109 12.76 1.71 0.01
N ILE A 110 12.39 2.49 1.04
CA ILE A 110 12.35 2.01 2.43
C ILE A 110 11.28 0.93 2.59
N HIS A 111 10.05 1.18 2.13
CA HIS A 111 8.95 0.21 2.23
C HIS A 111 9.20 -1.03 1.38
N LEU A 112 9.80 -0.87 0.19
CA LEU A 112 10.17 -1.98 -0.69
C LEU A 112 11.20 -2.90 -0.02
N ARG A 113 12.29 -2.33 0.52
CA ARG A 113 13.31 -3.12 1.24
C ARG A 113 12.74 -3.83 2.47
N SER A 114 11.87 -3.16 3.23
CA SER A 114 11.20 -3.76 4.38
C SER A 114 10.34 -4.96 3.95
N ALA A 115 9.54 -4.80 2.89
CA ALA A 115 8.67 -5.85 2.38
C ALA A 115 9.46 -7.06 1.87
N VAL A 116 10.51 -6.84 1.08
CA VAL A 116 11.39 -7.91 0.56
C VAL A 116 12.08 -8.66 1.71
N SER A 117 12.69 -7.93 2.66
CA SER A 117 13.37 -8.54 3.81
C SER A 117 12.43 -9.45 4.62
N MET A 118 11.19 -9.01 4.84
CA MET A 118 10.20 -9.78 5.56
C MET A 118 9.72 -11.01 4.79
N LEU A 119 9.53 -10.92 3.47
CA LEU A 119 9.17 -12.08 2.65
C LEU A 119 10.31 -13.09 2.59
N SER A 120 11.57 -12.66 2.47
CA SER A 120 12.72 -13.56 2.52
C SER A 120 12.83 -14.29 3.85
N ALA A 121 12.43 -13.66 4.96
CA ALA A 121 12.39 -14.30 6.27
C ALA A 121 11.23 -15.31 6.43
N LEU A 122 10.22 -15.26 5.56
CA LEU A 122 9.08 -16.18 5.52
C LEU A 122 9.27 -17.34 4.51
N ASP A 123 10.34 -17.28 3.72
CA ASP A 123 10.59 -18.23 2.63
C ASP A 123 10.72 -19.67 3.17
N GLY A 124 9.93 -20.58 2.61
CA GLY A 124 9.80 -21.98 3.06
C GLY A 124 8.62 -22.31 4.00
N GLN A 125 7.86 -21.34 4.54
CA GLN A 125 6.67 -21.61 5.39
C GLN A 125 5.33 -21.34 4.70
N PHE A 126 5.29 -20.47 3.68
CA PHE A 126 4.05 -19.96 3.07
C PHE A 126 4.16 -19.79 1.54
N GLU A 127 4.88 -20.68 0.87
CA GLU A 127 5.25 -20.57 -0.57
C GLU A 127 4.08 -20.17 -1.50
N THR A 128 2.86 -20.69 -1.28
CA THR A 128 1.70 -20.34 -2.12
C THR A 128 1.08 -18.98 -1.76
N GLU A 129 1.12 -18.59 -0.48
CA GLU A 129 0.55 -17.32 0.00
C GLU A 129 1.47 -16.12 -0.29
N THR A 130 2.78 -16.35 -0.48
CA THR A 130 3.77 -15.30 -0.75
C THR A 130 3.89 -14.91 -2.22
N ILE A 131 3.47 -15.76 -3.17
CA ILE A 131 3.61 -15.53 -4.63
C ILE A 131 3.08 -14.15 -5.04
N PHE A 132 1.89 -13.76 -4.55
CA PHE A 132 1.31 -12.45 -4.83
C PHE A 132 2.23 -11.31 -4.39
N TYR A 133 2.71 -11.37 -3.15
CA TYR A 133 3.54 -10.33 -2.59
C TYR A 133 4.84 -10.19 -3.36
N VAL A 134 5.44 -11.32 -3.75
CA VAL A 134 6.65 -11.35 -4.57
C VAL A 134 6.40 -10.72 -5.95
N GLN A 135 5.32 -11.10 -6.64
CA GLN A 135 4.96 -10.54 -7.95
C GLN A 135 4.70 -9.03 -7.89
N ALA A 136 3.94 -8.57 -6.89
CA ALA A 136 3.64 -7.15 -6.72
C ALA A 136 4.91 -6.32 -6.47
N LEU A 137 5.82 -6.79 -5.61
CA LEU A 137 7.07 -6.11 -5.35
C LEU A 137 8.01 -6.13 -6.56
N ALA A 138 8.07 -7.25 -7.30
CA ALA A 138 8.86 -7.34 -8.53
C ALA A 138 8.39 -6.34 -9.60
N TYR A 139 7.07 -6.23 -9.82
CA TYR A 139 6.49 -5.26 -10.74
C TYR A 139 6.77 -3.82 -10.30
N ILE A 140 6.59 -3.51 -9.02
CA ILE A 140 6.91 -2.18 -8.46
C ILE A 140 8.39 -1.86 -8.67
N GLN A 141 9.27 -2.82 -8.44
CA GLN A 141 10.71 -2.64 -8.57
C GLN A 141 11.12 -2.38 -10.02
N ASP A 142 10.57 -3.13 -10.99
CA ASP A 142 10.79 -2.91 -12.42
C ASP A 142 10.29 -1.54 -12.88
N MET A 143 9.06 -1.16 -12.48
CA MET A 143 8.49 0.16 -12.76
C MET A 143 9.37 1.30 -12.24
N MET A 144 9.99 1.12 -11.07
CA MET A 144 10.91 2.10 -10.49
C MET A 144 12.25 2.14 -11.23
N SER A 145 12.77 0.99 -11.68
CA SER A 145 14.01 0.89 -12.46
C SER A 145 13.90 1.50 -13.86
N CYS A 146 12.72 1.52 -14.48
CA CYS A 146 12.54 2.16 -15.79
C CYS A 146 12.42 3.69 -15.75
N ARG A 147 12.27 4.30 -14.55
CA ARG A 147 12.08 5.75 -14.39
C ARG A 147 13.33 6.50 -13.92
N TYR A 148 14.45 5.80 -13.73
CA TYR A 148 15.75 6.36 -13.31
C TYR A 148 16.90 5.81 -14.16
#